data_AF-A0A915BDY8-F1
#
_entry.id   AF-A0A915BDY8-F1
#
_cell.length_a   1.000
_cell.length_b   1.000
_cell.length_c   1.000
_cell.angle_alpha   90.00
_cell.angle_beta   90.00
_cell.angle_gamma   90.00
#
_symmetry.space_group_name_H-M   'P 1'
#
loop_
_entity.id
_entity.type
_entity.pdbx_description
1 polymer ?
#
loop_
_entity_poly.entity_id
_entity_poly.type
_entity_poly.pdbx_seq_one_letter_code
_entity_poly.pdbx_strand_id
1 'polypeptide(L)'
;MDMESGTKIAWYNDYCGVSACCIAVVLFSYCYPIANFLSSKFGALLRRRTADEDEIDRIEAELREERRQLALLSPTAQFAAYFKKDRHVNRLESEYKVLVSKRQKATFATSIALKVLFISMCYVIAVALMFYSRHVEVGTIDSTYFWPFSFLLRTPNIGTLEGDSEECPVTLFAVLILCMFVWRNAAGLDEDKSKNT
;
A
#
# COMPACT_ATOMS: atom_id res chain seq x y z
N MET A 1 -17.56 -16.88 -46.90
CA MET A 1 -16.15 -17.01 -46.45
C MET A 1 -15.91 -15.87 -45.46
N ASP A 2 -16.76 -15.82 -44.42
CA ASP A 2 -17.02 -14.59 -43.63
C ASP A 2 -17.07 -14.86 -42.11
N MET A 3 -16.79 -16.09 -41.69
CA MET A 3 -16.80 -16.47 -40.27
C MET A 3 -15.48 -16.10 -39.57
N GLU A 4 -14.40 -15.96 -40.35
CA GLU A 4 -13.08 -15.51 -39.90
C GLU A 4 -13.00 -13.98 -39.73
N SER A 5 -13.82 -13.20 -40.45
CA SER A 5 -13.83 -11.73 -40.31
C SER A 5 -14.62 -11.29 -39.08
N GLY A 6 -15.75 -11.95 -38.78
CA GLY A 6 -16.54 -11.70 -37.56
C GLY A 6 -15.81 -12.04 -36.27
N THR A 7 -15.02 -13.12 -36.26
CA THR A 7 -14.16 -13.48 -35.12
C THR A 7 -13.01 -12.48 -34.95
N LYS A 8 -12.33 -12.07 -36.04
CA LYS A 8 -11.26 -11.06 -35.96
C LYS A 8 -11.76 -9.69 -35.46
N ILE A 9 -12.99 -9.30 -35.81
CA ILE A 9 -13.62 -8.07 -35.29
C ILE A 9 -13.97 -8.20 -33.80
N ALA A 10 -14.39 -9.39 -33.34
CA ALA A 10 -14.65 -9.64 -31.91
C ALA A 10 -13.37 -9.52 -31.06
N TRP A 11 -12.24 -10.08 -31.51
CA TRP A 11 -10.94 -9.92 -30.84
C TRP A 11 -10.41 -8.48 -30.89
N TYR A 12 -10.60 -7.78 -32.02
CA TYR A 12 -10.15 -6.39 -32.19
C TYR A 12 -10.99 -5.38 -31.38
N ASN A 13 -12.23 -5.72 -31.02
CA ASN A 13 -13.08 -4.88 -30.18
C ASN A 13 -12.92 -5.15 -28.67
N ASP A 14 -12.18 -6.21 -28.30
CA ASP A 14 -12.00 -6.64 -26.91
C ASP A 14 -10.63 -6.25 -26.30
N TYR A 15 -9.85 -5.41 -26.99
CA TYR A 15 -8.63 -4.82 -26.41
C TYR A 15 -8.91 -4.06 -25.11
N CYS A 16 -10.09 -3.46 -25.00
CA CYS A 16 -10.54 -2.81 -23.76
C CYS A 16 -10.70 -3.82 -22.61
N GLY A 17 -11.27 -5.01 -22.88
CA GLY A 17 -11.39 -6.07 -21.87
C GLY A 17 -10.04 -6.68 -21.49
N VAL A 18 -9.19 -6.96 -22.47
CA VAL A 18 -7.84 -7.50 -22.25
C VAL A 18 -6.96 -6.51 -21.48
N SER A 19 -6.97 -5.23 -21.87
CA SER A 19 -6.20 -4.18 -21.18
C SER A 19 -6.71 -3.94 -19.75
N ALA A 20 -8.03 -3.93 -19.54
CA ALA A 20 -8.63 -3.87 -18.21
C ALA A 20 -8.18 -5.04 -17.33
N CYS A 21 -8.13 -6.25 -17.88
CA CYS A 21 -7.64 -7.45 -17.18
C CYS A 21 -6.17 -7.31 -16.79
N CYS A 22 -5.31 -6.91 -17.72
CA CYS A 22 -3.88 -6.66 -17.44
C CYS A 22 -3.70 -5.60 -16.34
N ILE A 23 -4.44 -4.50 -16.40
CA ILE A 23 -4.41 -3.45 -15.37
C ILE A 23 -4.89 -3.99 -14.03
N ALA A 24 -5.96 -4.79 -13.99
CA ALA A 24 -6.47 -5.41 -12.77
C ALA A 24 -5.40 -6.29 -12.10
N VAL A 25 -4.71 -7.13 -12.87
CA VAL A 25 -3.65 -8.02 -12.37
C VAL A 25 -2.45 -7.22 -11.85
N VAL A 26 -2.05 -6.16 -12.57
CA VAL A 26 -0.97 -5.26 -12.13
C VAL A 26 -1.35 -4.54 -10.84
N LEU A 27 -2.56 -3.98 -10.76
CA LEU A 27 -3.05 -3.31 -9.55
C LEU A 27 -3.13 -4.26 -8.37
N PHE A 28 -3.61 -5.49 -8.59
CA PHE A 28 -3.69 -6.51 -7.54
C PHE A 28 -2.30 -6.93 -7.05
N SER A 29 -1.36 -7.16 -7.97
CA SER A 29 0.00 -7.63 -7.66
C SER A 29 0.87 -6.53 -7.04
N TYR A 30 0.77 -5.30 -7.54
CA TYR A 30 1.62 -4.17 -7.17
C TYR A 30 0.87 -3.12 -6.32
N CYS A 31 -0.22 -3.49 -5.66
CA CYS A 31 -1.01 -2.59 -4.81
C CYS A 31 -0.14 -1.89 -3.74
N TYR A 32 0.76 -2.63 -3.09
CA TYR A 32 1.59 -2.12 -2.02
C TYR A 32 2.63 -1.07 -2.47
N PRO A 33 3.47 -1.33 -3.50
CA PRO A 33 4.39 -0.30 -3.99
C PRO A 33 3.65 0.91 -4.58
N ILE A 34 2.52 0.71 -5.27
CA ILE A 34 1.69 1.81 -5.80
C ILE A 34 1.15 2.66 -4.63
N ALA A 35 0.59 2.03 -3.60
CA ALA A 35 0.08 2.73 -2.43
C ALA A 35 1.18 3.47 -1.65
N ASN A 36 2.37 2.89 -1.54
CA ASN A 36 3.52 3.58 -0.92
C ASN A 36 3.93 4.81 -1.74
N PHE A 37 4.00 4.68 -3.07
CA PHE A 37 4.32 5.80 -3.96
C PHE A 37 3.31 6.93 -3.81
N LEU A 38 2.01 6.62 -3.95
CA LEU A 38 0.92 7.60 -3.79
C LEU A 38 0.92 8.20 -2.38
N SER A 39 1.10 7.38 -1.35
CA SER A 39 1.11 7.84 0.03
C SER A 39 2.26 8.80 0.33
N SER A 40 3.44 8.56 -0.23
CA SER A 40 4.58 9.46 -0.07
C SER A 40 4.34 10.83 -0.72
N LYS A 41 3.72 10.85 -1.91
CA LYS A 41 3.44 12.08 -2.66
C LYS A 41 2.32 12.88 -2.02
N PHE A 42 1.23 12.22 -1.66
CA PHE A 42 0.10 12.84 -0.97
C PHE A 42 0.44 13.22 0.47
N GLY A 43 1.23 12.41 1.17
CA GLY A 43 1.74 12.74 2.50
C GLY A 43 2.61 13.99 2.49
N ALA A 44 3.47 14.16 1.48
CA ALA A 44 4.25 15.39 1.31
C ALA A 44 3.35 16.61 1.02
N LEU A 45 2.28 16.44 0.23
CA LEU A 45 1.34 17.50 -0.09
C LEU A 45 0.43 17.88 1.10
N LEU A 46 0.05 16.91 1.92
CA LEU A 46 -0.78 17.07 3.13
C LEU A 46 0.02 17.50 4.36
N ARG A 47 1.35 17.41 4.31
CA ARG A 47 2.26 17.94 5.33
C ARG A 47 2.31 19.47 5.24
N ARG A 48 1.16 20.09 5.49
CA ARG A 48 1.04 21.53 5.70
C ARG A 48 1.54 21.82 7.11
N ARG A 49 2.38 22.84 7.25
CA ARG A 49 2.91 23.30 8.55
C ARG A 49 1.74 23.52 9.50
N THR A 50 1.64 22.72 10.56
CA THR A 50 0.55 22.80 11.54
C THR A 50 0.93 23.76 12.68
N ALA A 51 -0.05 24.31 13.39
CA ALA A 51 0.21 25.09 14.60
C ALA A 51 1.06 24.31 15.62
N ASP A 52 0.88 22.98 15.70
CA ASP A 52 1.70 22.07 16.50
C ASP A 52 3.20 22.05 16.08
N GLU A 53 3.52 22.33 14.81
CA GLU A 53 4.92 22.45 14.34
C GLU A 53 5.57 23.70 14.92
N ASP A 54 4.86 24.82 14.87
CA ASP A 54 5.35 26.10 15.37
C ASP A 54 5.50 26.09 16.90
N GLU A 55 4.61 25.39 17.61
CA GLU A 55 4.69 25.23 19.07
C GLU A 55 5.87 24.33 19.49
N ILE A 56 6.15 23.25 18.76
CA ILE A 56 7.33 22.40 18.99
C ILE A 56 8.61 23.19 18.72
N ASP A 57 8.68 23.94 17.61
CA ASP A 57 9.82 24.78 17.27
C ASP A 57 10.07 25.85 18.35
N ARG A 58 9.00 26.45 18.90
CA ARG A 58 9.08 27.44 19.98
C ARG A 58 9.63 26.84 21.27
N ILE A 59 9.08 25.70 21.71
CA ILE A 59 9.51 25.04 22.95
C ILE A 59 10.96 24.53 22.81
N GLU A 60 11.37 24.08 21.62
CA GLU A 60 12.77 23.71 21.38
C GLU A 60 13.71 24.91 21.50
N ALA A 61 13.33 26.07 20.95
CA ALA A 61 14.11 27.30 21.08
C ALA A 61 14.22 27.77 22.53
N GLU A 62 13.11 27.71 23.28
CA GLU A 62 13.06 28.06 24.71
C GLU A 62 13.93 27.12 25.56
N LEU A 63 13.87 25.81 25.29
CA LEU A 63 14.67 24.80 25.98
C LEU A 63 16.18 24.98 25.70
N ARG A 64 16.54 25.37 24.48
CA ARG A 64 17.94 25.67 24.10
C ARG A 64 18.48 26.89 24.85
N GLU A 65 17.67 27.94 24.97
CA GLU A 65 18.04 29.15 25.70
C GLU A 65 18.13 28.90 27.21
N GLU A 66 17.16 28.20 27.79
CA GLU A 66 17.16 27.85 29.22
C GLU A 66 18.34 26.93 29.59
N ARG A 67 18.71 25.96 28.73
CA ARG A 67 19.94 25.16 28.92
C ARG A 67 21.20 26.01 28.86
N ARG A 68 21.26 27.01 27.97
CA ARG A 68 22.38 27.93 27.87
C ARG A 68 22.51 28.78 29.14
N GLN A 69 21.39 29.26 29.68
CA GLN A 69 21.37 30.02 30.93
C GLN A 69 21.73 29.16 32.15
N LEU A 70 21.31 27.89 32.17
CA LEU A 70 21.73 26.94 33.21
C LEU A 70 23.24 26.71 33.19
N ALA A 71 23.85 26.61 32.00
CA ALA A 71 25.30 26.42 31.85
C ALA A 71 26.14 27.61 32.35
N LEU A 72 25.55 28.81 32.45
CA LEU A 72 26.21 30.01 33.01
C LEU A 72 26.15 30.06 34.55
N LEU A 73 25.28 29.26 35.18
CA LEU A 73 25.14 29.22 36.63
C LEU A 73 26.14 28.20 37.20
N SER A 74 27.02 28.67 38.10
CA SER A 74 27.89 27.76 38.87
C SER A 74 27.05 26.97 39.88
N PRO A 75 27.07 25.62 39.83
CA PRO A 75 26.35 24.79 40.79
C PRO A 75 26.78 25.12 42.22
N THR A 76 28.07 25.37 42.45
CA THR A 76 28.64 25.55 43.79
C THR A 76 28.47 26.94 44.39
N ALA A 77 28.36 27.98 43.56
CA ALA A 77 28.21 29.36 44.04
C ALA A 77 26.74 29.79 44.13
N GLN A 78 25.86 29.22 43.31
CA GLN A 78 24.46 29.63 43.20
C GLN A 78 23.50 28.42 43.19
N PHE A 79 23.75 27.45 44.08
CA PHE A 79 23.00 26.19 44.20
C PHE A 79 21.47 26.36 44.10
N ALA A 80 20.88 27.29 44.86
CA ALA A 80 19.43 27.48 44.88
C ALA A 80 18.86 27.95 43.53
N ALA A 81 19.57 28.86 42.85
CA ALA A 81 19.18 29.35 41.52
C ALA A 81 19.37 28.27 40.45
N TYR A 82 20.48 27.52 40.54
CA TYR A 82 20.78 26.38 39.66
C TYR A 82 19.67 25.31 39.74
N PHE A 83 19.34 24.80 40.93
CA PHE A 83 18.32 23.75 41.07
C PHE A 83 16.90 24.23 40.71
N LYS A 84 16.61 25.52 40.90
CA LYS A 84 15.33 26.10 40.45
C LYS A 84 15.24 26.12 38.93
N LYS A 85 16.30 26.53 38.24
CA LYS A 85 16.42 26.51 36.78
C LYS A 85 16.42 25.07 36.23
N ASP A 86 17.14 24.16 36.87
CA ASP A 86 17.19 22.74 36.50
C ASP A 86 15.81 22.07 36.53
N ARG A 87 15.01 22.33 37.58
CA ARG A 87 13.61 21.85 37.63
C ARG A 87 12.75 22.44 36.51
N HIS A 88 12.99 23.69 36.13
CA HIS A 88 12.26 24.34 35.04
C HIS A 88 12.63 23.73 33.68
N VAL A 89 13.92 23.51 33.42
CA VAL A 89 14.42 22.82 32.22
C VAL A 89 13.86 21.40 32.14
N ASN A 90 13.90 20.64 33.23
CA ASN A 90 13.35 19.28 33.28
C ASN A 90 11.84 19.25 32.99
N ARG A 91 11.09 20.25 33.46
CA ARG A 91 9.67 20.38 33.13
C ARG A 91 9.46 20.67 31.64
N LEU A 92 10.17 21.65 31.08
CA LEU A 92 10.11 21.98 29.64
C LEU A 92 10.49 20.77 28.77
N GLU A 93 11.50 20.00 29.18
CA GLU A 93 11.92 18.79 28.48
C GLU A 93 10.85 17.69 28.51
N SER A 94 10.14 17.54 29.63
CA SER A 94 9.02 16.62 29.70
C SER A 94 7.86 17.04 28.78
N GLU A 95 7.54 18.34 28.75
CA GLU A 95 6.49 18.91 27.89
C GLU A 95 6.85 18.75 26.40
N TYR A 96 8.11 19.06 26.02
CA TYR A 96 8.64 18.84 24.68
C TYR A 96 8.51 17.38 24.24
N LYS A 97 8.96 16.43 25.09
CA LYS A 97 8.91 15.00 24.78
C LYS A 97 7.48 14.51 24.57
N VAL A 98 6.54 14.98 25.39
CA VAL A 98 5.12 14.65 25.24
C VAL A 98 4.59 15.16 23.89
N LEU A 99 4.86 16.42 23.53
CA LEU A 99 4.40 17.01 22.27
C LEU A 99 4.99 16.32 21.04
N VAL A 100 6.31 16.07 21.04
CA VAL A 100 6.97 15.32 19.97
C VAL A 100 6.39 13.92 19.83
N SER A 101 6.17 13.21 20.93
CA SER A 101 5.60 11.86 20.89
C SER A 101 4.16 11.85 20.36
N LYS A 102 3.34 12.83 20.74
CA LYS A 102 1.96 12.99 20.26
C LYS A 102 1.94 13.23 18.76
N ARG A 103 2.82 14.11 18.27
CA ARG A 103 2.98 14.38 16.84
C ARG A 103 3.46 13.17 16.07
N GLN A 104 4.51 12.49 16.54
CA GLN A 104 5.03 11.30 15.87
C GLN A 104 3.96 10.23 15.72
N LYS A 105 3.15 10.01 16.77
CA LYS A 105 1.99 9.11 16.72
C LYS A 105 0.95 9.57 15.69
N ALA A 106 0.61 10.86 15.66
CA ALA A 106 -0.35 11.40 14.70
C ALA A 106 0.14 11.30 13.24
N THR A 107 1.41 11.62 12.98
CA THR A 107 2.03 11.48 11.65
C THR A 107 2.11 10.02 11.21
N PHE A 108 2.43 9.11 12.12
CA PHE A 108 2.45 7.68 11.82
C PHE A 108 1.05 7.15 11.53
N ALA A 109 0.06 7.49 12.37
CA ALA A 109 -1.33 7.09 12.18
C ALA A 109 -1.91 7.61 10.86
N THR A 110 -1.67 8.88 10.52
CA THR A 110 -2.11 9.47 9.26
C THR A 110 -1.44 8.83 8.05
N SER A 111 -0.14 8.54 8.11
CA SER A 111 0.56 7.83 7.03
C SER A 111 -0.01 6.42 6.82
N ILE A 112 -0.24 5.66 7.90
CA ILE A 112 -0.87 4.33 7.80
C ILE A 112 -2.27 4.43 7.24
N ALA A 113 -3.11 5.33 7.78
CA ALA A 113 -4.48 5.50 7.31
C ALA A 113 -4.53 5.79 5.81
N LEU A 114 -3.63 6.66 5.34
CA LEU A 114 -3.54 7.04 3.94
C LEU A 114 -3.03 5.90 3.04
N LYS A 115 -2.08 5.07 3.53
CA LYS A 115 -1.69 3.83 2.83
C LYS A 115 -2.84 2.84 2.74
N VAL A 116 -3.54 2.58 3.85
CA VAL A 116 -4.69 1.67 3.88
C VAL A 116 -5.79 2.13 2.92
N LEU A 117 -6.04 3.43 2.86
CA LEU A 117 -6.99 4.03 1.91
C LEU A 117 -6.57 3.82 0.44
N PHE A 118 -5.31 4.02 0.11
CA PHE A 118 -4.86 3.77 -1.27
C PHE A 118 -4.87 2.29 -1.64
N ILE A 119 -4.49 1.41 -0.70
CA ILE A 119 -4.57 -0.04 -0.90
C ILE A 119 -6.03 -0.46 -1.14
N SER A 120 -6.97 0.03 -0.33
CA SER A 120 -8.38 -0.31 -0.49
C SER A 120 -8.93 0.20 -1.83
N MET A 121 -8.61 1.43 -2.23
CA MET A 121 -8.98 1.96 -3.55
C MET A 121 -8.40 1.11 -4.69
N CYS A 122 -7.13 0.71 -4.62
CA CYS A 122 -6.51 -0.14 -5.64
C CYS A 122 -7.25 -1.48 -5.77
N TYR A 123 -7.62 -2.11 -4.65
CA TYR A 123 -8.37 -3.36 -4.67
C TYR A 123 -9.79 -3.18 -5.23
N VAL A 124 -10.50 -2.11 -4.86
CA VAL A 124 -11.84 -1.84 -5.40
C VAL A 124 -11.78 -1.65 -6.92
N ILE A 125 -10.80 -0.91 -7.43
CA ILE A 125 -10.59 -0.71 -8.87
C ILE A 125 -10.21 -2.03 -9.55
N ALA A 126 -9.31 -2.81 -8.95
CA ALA A 126 -8.91 -4.11 -9.50
C ALA A 126 -10.10 -5.07 -9.59
N VAL A 127 -10.95 -5.14 -8.56
CA VAL A 127 -12.16 -5.96 -8.55
C VAL A 127 -13.17 -5.45 -9.59
N ALA A 128 -13.37 -4.14 -9.71
CA ALA A 128 -14.27 -3.58 -10.73
C ALA A 128 -13.81 -3.90 -12.16
N LEU A 129 -12.50 -3.74 -12.44
CA LEU A 129 -11.91 -4.08 -13.73
C LEU A 129 -11.97 -5.58 -14.02
N MET A 130 -11.76 -6.41 -13.00
CA MET A 130 -11.88 -7.86 -13.09
C MET A 130 -13.31 -8.28 -13.49
N PHE A 131 -14.34 -7.70 -12.86
CA PHE A 131 -15.73 -7.94 -13.27
C PHE A 131 -16.05 -7.39 -14.67
N TYR A 132 -15.43 -6.28 -15.06
CA TYR A 132 -15.56 -5.72 -16.40
C TYR A 132 -14.95 -6.65 -17.46
N SER A 133 -13.81 -7.28 -17.19
CA SER A 133 -13.11 -8.19 -18.11
C SER A 133 -13.58 -9.65 -18.01
N ARG A 134 -14.73 -9.91 -17.37
CA ARG A 134 -15.20 -11.27 -17.07
C ARG A 134 -15.50 -12.12 -18.31
N HIS A 135 -15.77 -11.49 -19.44
CA HIS A 135 -16.09 -12.15 -20.71
C HIS A 135 -14.84 -12.58 -21.50
N VAL A 136 -13.64 -12.24 -21.02
CA VAL A 136 -12.37 -12.60 -21.67
C VAL A 136 -11.90 -13.97 -21.19
N GLU A 137 -12.23 -14.99 -21.97
CA GLU A 137 -11.90 -16.40 -21.73
C GLU A 137 -10.80 -16.86 -22.70
N VAL A 138 -9.82 -17.62 -22.19
CA VAL A 138 -8.63 -18.07 -22.96
C VAL A 138 -8.81 -19.50 -23.49
N GLY A 139 -9.67 -20.31 -22.85
CA GLY A 139 -9.97 -21.66 -23.28
C GLY A 139 -10.79 -22.43 -22.25
N THR A 140 -11.09 -23.69 -22.55
CA THR A 140 -11.78 -24.61 -21.64
C THR A 140 -10.88 -25.77 -21.24
N ILE A 141 -10.99 -26.23 -19.99
CA ILE A 141 -10.27 -27.39 -19.45
C ILE A 141 -11.30 -28.32 -18.80
N ASP A 142 -11.12 -29.65 -18.91
CA ASP A 142 -11.97 -30.59 -18.18
C ASP A 142 -11.86 -30.36 -16.65
N SER A 143 -13.01 -30.17 -16.02
CA SER A 143 -13.17 -29.82 -14.61
C SER A 143 -12.57 -30.85 -13.65
N THR A 144 -12.34 -32.08 -14.12
CA THR A 144 -11.76 -33.20 -13.35
C THR A 144 -10.27 -32.97 -13.04
N TYR A 145 -9.51 -32.31 -13.92
CA TYR A 145 -8.07 -32.14 -13.75
C TYR A 145 -7.66 -31.21 -12.61
N PHE A 146 -8.48 -30.20 -12.29
CA PHE A 146 -8.18 -29.17 -11.31
C PHE A 146 -9.10 -29.22 -10.07
N TRP A 147 -9.82 -30.32 -9.86
CA TRP A 147 -10.64 -30.48 -8.66
C TRP A 147 -9.77 -30.56 -7.39
N PRO A 148 -10.07 -29.80 -6.32
CA PRO A 148 -11.24 -28.94 -6.07
C PRO A 148 -11.04 -27.44 -6.40
N PHE A 149 -9.89 -27.06 -6.95
CA PHE A 149 -9.50 -25.67 -7.24
C PHE A 149 -10.01 -25.12 -8.58
N SER A 150 -10.90 -25.84 -9.27
CA SER A 150 -11.47 -25.41 -10.56
C SER A 150 -12.15 -24.04 -10.50
N PHE A 151 -12.68 -23.64 -9.33
CA PHE A 151 -13.25 -22.30 -9.11
C PHE A 151 -12.24 -21.15 -9.31
N LEU A 152 -10.94 -21.38 -9.07
CA LEU A 152 -9.90 -20.37 -9.27
C LEU A 152 -9.74 -20.01 -10.75
N LEU A 153 -9.89 -21.00 -11.63
CA LEU A 153 -9.80 -20.82 -13.08
C LEU A 153 -11.02 -20.09 -13.65
N ARG A 154 -12.17 -20.22 -12.99
CA ARG A 154 -13.45 -19.59 -13.37
C ARG A 154 -13.59 -18.16 -12.87
N THR A 155 -12.74 -17.71 -11.97
CA THR A 155 -12.84 -16.41 -11.30
C THR A 155 -12.69 -15.27 -12.33
N PRO A 156 -13.59 -14.27 -12.43
CA PRO A 156 -14.69 -13.89 -11.52
C PRO A 156 -16.07 -14.50 -11.78
N ASN A 157 -16.25 -15.39 -12.76
CA ASN A 157 -17.54 -16.02 -13.13
C ASN A 157 -17.96 -17.14 -12.15
N ILE A 158 -17.92 -16.85 -10.85
CA ILE A 158 -18.31 -17.80 -9.79
C ILE A 158 -19.85 -17.86 -9.74
N GLY A 159 -20.44 -18.91 -10.30
CA GLY A 159 -21.87 -19.21 -10.16
C GLY A 159 -22.73 -19.17 -11.43
N THR A 160 -22.14 -18.96 -12.62
CA THR A 160 -22.87 -18.95 -13.90
C THR A 160 -23.05 -20.34 -14.51
N LEU A 161 -23.37 -21.37 -13.70
CA LEU A 161 -23.65 -22.71 -14.22
C LEU A 161 -24.93 -23.29 -13.62
N GLU A 162 -26.03 -23.00 -14.31
CA GLU A 162 -26.96 -24.07 -14.67
C GLU A 162 -26.23 -25.01 -15.63
N GLY A 163 -26.03 -26.26 -15.24
CA GLY A 163 -25.57 -27.31 -16.15
C GLY A 163 -24.30 -28.00 -15.71
N ASP A 164 -24.42 -29.30 -15.53
CA ASP A 164 -23.40 -30.32 -15.30
C ASP A 164 -22.45 -30.42 -16.51
N SER A 165 -21.69 -29.35 -16.77
CA SER A 165 -20.78 -29.26 -17.91
C SER A 165 -19.38 -29.71 -17.48
N GLU A 166 -18.91 -30.77 -18.14
CA GLU A 166 -17.57 -31.37 -17.94
C GLU A 166 -16.44 -30.35 -18.19
N GLU A 167 -16.72 -29.27 -18.93
CA GLU A 167 -15.77 -28.23 -19.31
C GLU A 167 -15.79 -27.01 -18.39
N CYS A 168 -14.61 -26.56 -17.99
CA CYS A 168 -14.36 -25.40 -17.12
C CYS A 168 -13.76 -24.25 -17.95
N PRO A 169 -14.46 -23.12 -18.16
CA PRO A 169 -13.89 -21.97 -18.83
C PRO A 169 -12.80 -21.33 -17.96
N VAL A 170 -11.67 -21.02 -18.58
CA VAL A 170 -10.50 -20.43 -17.95
C VAL A 170 -10.42 -18.96 -18.33
N THR A 171 -10.53 -18.09 -17.34
CA THR A 171 -10.45 -16.64 -17.55
C THR A 171 -9.01 -16.20 -17.76
N LEU A 172 -8.79 -15.17 -18.59
CA LEU A 172 -7.46 -14.57 -18.78
C LEU A 172 -6.89 -14.07 -17.44
N PHE A 173 -7.75 -13.57 -16.56
CA PHE A 173 -7.38 -13.10 -15.23
C PHE A 173 -6.73 -14.21 -14.40
N ALA A 174 -7.35 -15.40 -14.36
CA ALA A 174 -6.83 -16.53 -13.60
C ALA A 174 -5.45 -16.99 -14.10
N VAL A 175 -5.25 -17.01 -15.41
CA VAL A 175 -3.94 -17.35 -16.00
C VAL A 175 -2.89 -16.32 -15.62
N LEU A 176 -3.18 -15.03 -15.86
CA LEU A 176 -2.21 -13.96 -15.60
C LEU A 176 -1.85 -13.84 -14.12
N ILE A 177 -2.81 -14.00 -13.21
CA ILE A 177 -2.53 -13.92 -11.77
C ILE A 177 -1.70 -15.12 -11.30
N LEU A 178 -1.94 -16.31 -11.85
CA LEU A 178 -1.09 -17.50 -11.58
C LEU A 178 0.31 -17.30 -12.12
N CYS A 179 0.47 -16.80 -13.34
CA CYS A 179 1.79 -16.48 -13.92
C CYS A 179 2.53 -15.46 -13.05
N MET A 180 1.87 -14.39 -12.62
CA MET A 180 2.45 -13.39 -11.73
C MET A 180 2.82 -13.97 -10.36
N PHE A 181 1.99 -14.84 -9.81
CA PHE A 181 2.26 -15.51 -8.55
C PHE A 181 3.50 -16.41 -8.66
N VAL A 182 3.57 -17.27 -9.68
CA VAL A 182 4.73 -18.14 -9.93
C VAL A 182 5.99 -17.32 -10.15
N TRP A 183 5.92 -16.27 -10.98
CA TRP A 183 7.04 -15.39 -11.25
C TRP A 183 7.58 -14.73 -9.96
N ARG A 184 6.70 -14.23 -9.10
CA ARG A 184 7.12 -13.59 -7.84
C ARG A 184 7.77 -14.57 -6.87
N ASN A 185 7.25 -15.79 -6.78
CA ASN A 185 7.86 -16.83 -5.94
C ASN A 185 9.22 -17.25 -6.50
N ALA A 186 9.35 -17.38 -7.83
CA ALA A 186 10.62 -17.69 -8.49
C ALA A 186 11.65 -16.57 -8.29
N ALA A 187 11.28 -15.31 -8.55
CA ALA A 187 12.16 -14.17 -8.39
C ALA A 187 12.61 -13.95 -6.93
N GLY A 188 11.73 -14.23 -5.95
CA GLY A 188 12.09 -14.16 -4.54
C GLY A 188 13.16 -15.19 -4.14
N LEU A 189 13.16 -16.37 -4.74
CA LEU A 189 14.18 -17.41 -4.49
C LEU A 189 15.57 -17.03 -5.00
N ASP A 190 15.65 -16.23 -6.08
CA ASP A 190 16.93 -15.77 -6.63
C ASP A 190 17.55 -14.65 -5.80
N GLU A 191 16.74 -13.74 -5.24
CA GLU A 191 17.23 -12.69 -4.33
C GLU A 191 17.82 -13.25 -3.02
N ASP A 192 17.23 -14.31 -2.47
CA ASP A 192 17.72 -14.95 -1.23
C ASP A 192 19.02 -15.73 -1.44
N LYS A 193 19.24 -16.29 -2.64
CA LYS A 193 20.54 -16.91 -2.99
C LYS A 193 21.64 -15.85 -3.15
N SER A 194 21.32 -14.71 -3.75
CA SER A 194 22.29 -13.63 -3.98
C SER A 194 22.75 -12.93 -2.69
N LYS A 195 21.97 -12.95 -1.60
CA LYS A 195 22.36 -12.34 -0.31
C LYS A 195 23.21 -13.26 0.58
N ASN A 196 23.22 -14.55 0.28
CA ASN A 196 23.92 -15.58 1.06
C ASN A 196 25.22 -16.08 0.40
N THR A 197 25.68 -15.41 -0.68
CA THR A 197 26.96 -15.67 -1.35
C THR A 197 27.83 -14.43 -1.22
#